data_AF-A0A098QZE7-F1
#
_entry.id   AF-A0A098QZE7-F1
#
_cell.length_a   1.000
_cell.length_b   1.000
_cell.length_c   1.000
_cell.angle_alpha   90.00
_cell.angle_beta   90.00
_cell.angle_gamma   90.00
#
_symmetry.space_group_name_H-M   'P 1'
#
loop_
_entity.id
_entity.type
_entity.pdbx_description
1 polymer ?
#
loop_
_entity_poly.entity_id
_entity_poly.type
_entity_poly.pdbx_seq_one_letter_code
_entity_poly.pdbx_strand_id
1 'polypeptide(L)'
;MGKDNVVLVLGAGADKTKGIDFPVAADLLSQISVYLSTDEGKAVEKALRDSIPNLTFRFDKFINNAISEIAHREPEQLKWTVARVQEAVSSLPDDDASTPIKKQGQLIIRLFNQLQSISATNAIDEETRTLIREVFGDQANEFDLDDHILNLGTMSVSDTFKAILRYVLKQSLEAEANDVARALGADMLDIEQLLVNKFLGFYNNKLSDIKSYVYISWCLWAFLSHKDKEVKAKNSGGVPFYSNIPTEWKAITLNYTSFLQGQLGTEKSSYFHGGLLTYVRMDNRELLRFDQYDDKNPTELLEQQVCPSLKFDKENPANSVCLIPSLVPPLRLKPILSHHYIKTWYSASDWLEKADVIVIIGYSLNSADEHFNDILRSNSHKKTIIINPDAHNEQFLSLVTRIYAVAVSQLTDFQIQGCKAKKSQKLILINAYADACNLAELPELFQ
;
A
#
# COMPACT_ATOMS: atom_id res chain seq x y z
N MET A 1 40.29 -3.08 11.00
CA MET A 1 38.96 -2.48 11.23
C MET A 1 37.93 -3.52 10.85
N GLY A 2 37.02 -3.90 11.75
CA GLY A 2 35.90 -4.77 11.36
C GLY A 2 35.03 -4.03 10.35
N LYS A 3 34.52 -4.72 9.33
CA LYS A 3 33.48 -4.14 8.47
C LYS A 3 32.25 -3.88 9.35
N ASP A 4 31.71 -2.66 9.30
CA ASP A 4 30.47 -2.30 10.02
C ASP A 4 29.35 -3.28 9.64
N ASN A 5 28.55 -3.71 10.62
CA ASN A 5 27.37 -4.53 10.39
C ASN A 5 26.24 -3.64 9.84
N VAL A 6 26.02 -3.71 8.53
CA VAL A 6 25.00 -2.91 7.83
C VAL A 6 23.71 -3.70 7.64
N VAL A 7 22.59 -3.07 7.98
CA VAL A 7 21.25 -3.57 7.65
C VAL A 7 20.56 -2.62 6.69
N LEU A 8 20.19 -3.15 5.52
CA LEU A 8 19.45 -2.44 4.49
C LEU A 8 17.93 -2.62 4.71
N VAL A 9 17.16 -1.57 4.52
CA VAL A 9 15.70 -1.56 4.56
C VAL A 9 15.20 -1.03 3.22
N LEU A 10 14.37 -1.82 2.54
CA LEU A 10 13.84 -1.49 1.21
C LEU A 10 12.33 -1.28 1.24
N GLY A 11 11.89 -0.15 0.69
CA GLY A 11 10.48 0.11 0.40
C GLY A 11 10.19 0.15 -1.11
N ALA A 12 8.97 0.52 -1.47
CA ALA A 12 8.47 0.50 -2.85
C ALA A 12 9.31 1.34 -3.83
N GLY A 13 10.02 2.37 -3.35
CA GLY A 13 10.92 3.17 -4.17
C GLY A 13 12.09 2.40 -4.78
N ALA A 14 12.50 1.27 -4.17
CA ALA A 14 13.49 0.36 -4.77
C ALA A 14 12.91 -0.36 -6.01
N ASP A 15 11.68 -0.84 -5.92
CA ASP A 15 10.99 -1.53 -7.03
C ASP A 15 10.54 -0.55 -8.13
N LYS A 16 10.48 0.76 -7.83
CA LYS A 16 10.18 1.81 -8.81
C LYS A 16 11.39 2.27 -9.62
N THR A 17 12.59 1.76 -9.33
CA THR A 17 13.80 2.13 -10.09
C THR A 17 13.66 1.76 -11.57
N LYS A 18 14.36 2.53 -12.41
CA LYS A 18 14.30 2.38 -13.86
C LYS A 18 14.75 0.98 -14.27
N GLY A 19 13.95 0.31 -15.11
CA GLY A 19 14.21 -1.07 -15.55
C GLY A 19 13.56 -2.14 -14.67
N ILE A 20 13.06 -1.78 -13.49
CA ILE A 20 12.08 -2.57 -12.73
C ILE A 20 10.67 -2.00 -12.99
N ASP A 21 10.50 -0.69 -12.81
CA ASP A 21 9.28 0.07 -13.09
C ASP A 21 8.01 -0.57 -12.49
N PHE A 22 8.14 -1.12 -11.28
CA PHE A 22 7.05 -1.83 -10.62
C PHE A 22 5.95 -0.85 -10.16
N PRO A 23 4.66 -1.21 -10.26
CA PRO A 23 3.56 -0.39 -9.75
C PRO A 23 3.67 -0.09 -8.26
N VAL A 24 3.26 1.12 -7.88
CA VAL A 24 2.99 1.45 -6.48
C VAL A 24 1.57 1.03 -6.08
N ALA A 25 1.28 1.01 -4.77
CA ALA A 25 -0.01 0.57 -4.24
C ALA A 25 -1.23 1.22 -4.93
N ALA A 26 -1.13 2.51 -5.25
CA ALA A 26 -2.17 3.28 -5.95
C ALA A 26 -2.50 2.76 -7.36
N ASP A 27 -1.54 2.10 -8.03
CA ASP A 27 -1.70 1.61 -9.41
C ASP A 27 -2.12 0.14 -9.45
N LEU A 28 -2.07 -0.59 -8.32
CA LEU A 28 -2.22 -2.04 -8.30
C LEU A 28 -3.58 -2.51 -8.85
N LEU A 29 -4.70 -1.91 -8.44
CA LEU A 29 -6.02 -2.34 -8.94
C LEU A 29 -6.16 -2.13 -10.45
N SER A 30 -5.67 -1.01 -10.95
CA SER A 30 -5.61 -0.69 -12.37
C SER A 30 -4.86 -1.78 -13.13
N GLN A 31 -3.63 -2.06 -12.72
CA GLN A 31 -2.78 -3.01 -13.43
C GLN A 31 -3.25 -4.46 -13.28
N ILE A 32 -3.87 -4.83 -12.15
CA ILE A 32 -4.53 -6.14 -12.00
C ILE A 32 -5.69 -6.26 -13.00
N SER A 33 -6.52 -5.22 -13.15
CA SER A 33 -7.63 -5.25 -14.09
C SER A 33 -7.16 -5.43 -15.54
N VAL A 34 -6.08 -4.73 -15.92
CA VAL A 34 -5.43 -4.89 -17.23
C VAL A 34 -4.87 -6.31 -17.39
N TYR A 35 -4.18 -6.82 -16.36
CA TYR A 35 -3.62 -8.17 -16.34
C TYR A 35 -4.69 -9.24 -16.51
N LEU A 36 -5.82 -9.14 -15.81
CA LEU A 36 -6.93 -10.09 -15.92
C LEU A 36 -7.59 -10.09 -17.32
N SER A 37 -7.32 -9.09 -18.15
CA SER A 37 -7.76 -9.05 -19.54
C SER A 37 -6.83 -9.80 -20.52
N THR A 38 -5.61 -10.14 -20.09
CA THR A 38 -4.65 -10.97 -20.86
C THR A 38 -5.06 -12.43 -20.88
N ASP A 39 -4.47 -13.24 -21.77
CA ASP A 39 -4.79 -14.68 -21.84
C ASP A 39 -4.41 -15.42 -20.56
N GLU A 40 -3.24 -15.10 -19.97
CA GLU A 40 -2.82 -15.66 -18.69
C GLU A 40 -3.76 -15.22 -17.56
N GLY A 41 -4.06 -13.92 -17.46
CA GLY A 41 -4.95 -13.40 -16.43
C GLY A 41 -6.38 -13.95 -16.51
N LYS A 42 -6.91 -14.17 -17.72
CA LYS A 42 -8.20 -14.85 -17.93
C LYS A 42 -8.17 -16.30 -17.46
N ALA A 43 -7.06 -17.01 -17.69
CA ALA A 43 -6.89 -18.39 -17.21
C ALA A 43 -6.87 -18.44 -15.68
N VAL A 44 -6.13 -17.53 -15.04
CA VAL A 44 -6.13 -17.33 -13.58
C VAL A 44 -7.54 -17.04 -13.06
N GLU A 45 -8.25 -16.07 -13.64
CA GLU A 45 -9.60 -15.72 -13.21
C GLU A 45 -10.55 -16.92 -13.33
N LYS A 46 -10.48 -17.64 -14.45
CA LYS A 46 -11.30 -18.84 -14.68
C LYS A 46 -11.03 -19.91 -13.64
N ALA A 47 -9.76 -20.28 -13.42
CA ALA A 47 -9.37 -21.31 -12.46
C ALA A 47 -9.89 -20.99 -11.03
N LEU A 48 -9.80 -19.73 -10.62
CA LEU A 48 -10.30 -19.29 -9.31
C LEU A 48 -11.84 -19.28 -9.26
N ARG A 49 -12.53 -18.76 -10.27
CA ARG A 49 -13.99 -18.70 -10.29
C ARG A 49 -14.64 -20.08 -10.35
N ASP A 50 -14.05 -21.02 -11.07
CA ASP A 50 -14.53 -22.40 -11.17
C ASP A 50 -14.37 -23.13 -9.82
N SER A 51 -13.36 -22.76 -9.04
CA SER A 51 -13.02 -23.40 -7.76
C SER A 51 -13.68 -22.75 -6.53
N ILE A 52 -14.10 -21.48 -6.64
CA ILE A 52 -14.73 -20.73 -5.53
C ILE A 52 -16.25 -20.64 -5.78
N PRO A 53 -17.07 -21.47 -5.10
CA PRO A 53 -18.49 -21.57 -5.39
C PRO A 53 -19.25 -20.30 -5.01
N ASN A 54 -20.14 -19.84 -5.90
CA ASN A 54 -20.98 -18.66 -5.70
C ASN A 54 -20.19 -17.37 -5.40
N LEU A 55 -19.02 -17.20 -6.01
CA LEU A 55 -18.24 -15.96 -5.88
C LEU A 55 -18.99 -14.78 -6.53
N THR A 56 -19.44 -13.83 -5.71
CA THR A 56 -20.17 -12.64 -6.18
C THR A 56 -19.26 -11.43 -6.44
N PHE A 57 -18.01 -11.48 -5.95
CA PHE A 57 -17.07 -10.38 -6.11
C PHE A 57 -16.63 -10.23 -7.58
N ARG A 58 -16.59 -8.97 -8.03
CA ARG A 58 -16.05 -8.53 -9.32
C ARG A 58 -15.40 -7.16 -9.11
N PHE A 59 -14.24 -6.94 -9.73
CA PHE A 59 -13.54 -5.66 -9.66
C PHE A 59 -14.42 -4.51 -10.21
N ASP A 60 -15.14 -4.72 -11.31
CA ASP A 60 -16.09 -3.74 -11.84
C ASP A 60 -17.19 -3.35 -10.84
N LYS A 61 -17.69 -4.33 -10.08
CA LYS A 61 -18.71 -4.08 -9.07
C LYS A 61 -18.12 -3.29 -7.89
N PHE A 62 -16.90 -3.60 -7.50
CA PHE A 62 -16.17 -2.86 -6.47
C PHE A 62 -16.00 -1.37 -6.85
N ILE A 63 -15.57 -1.09 -8.09
CA ILE A 63 -15.44 0.30 -8.58
C ILE A 63 -16.78 1.03 -8.56
N ASN A 64 -17.86 0.39 -9.01
CA ASN A 64 -19.20 0.99 -8.99
C ASN A 64 -19.71 1.25 -7.57
N ASN A 65 -19.38 0.38 -6.62
CA ASN A 65 -19.71 0.57 -5.22
C ASN A 65 -18.92 1.73 -4.61
N ALA A 66 -17.61 1.84 -4.88
CA ALA A 66 -16.79 2.95 -4.38
C ALA A 66 -17.34 4.33 -4.78
N ILE A 67 -17.90 4.44 -5.99
CA ILE A 67 -18.59 5.66 -6.46
C ILE A 67 -19.88 5.93 -5.69
N SER A 68 -20.61 4.88 -5.34
CA SER A 68 -21.89 5.02 -4.62
C SER A 68 -21.67 5.41 -3.17
N GLU A 69 -20.60 4.89 -2.54
CA GLU A 69 -20.24 5.19 -1.15
C GLU A 69 -19.68 6.59 -0.92
N ILE A 70 -19.36 7.33 -1.99
CA ILE A 70 -18.76 8.66 -1.84
C ILE A 70 -19.69 9.68 -1.16
N ALA A 71 -21.01 9.48 -1.30
CA ALA A 71 -22.02 10.30 -0.64
C ALA A 71 -22.00 10.13 0.89
N HIS A 72 -21.47 9.00 1.37
CA HIS A 72 -21.45 8.61 2.77
C HIS A 72 -20.07 8.83 3.41
N ARG A 73 -19.11 9.40 2.68
CA ARG A 73 -17.79 9.70 3.24
C ARG A 73 -17.86 10.90 4.16
N GLU A 74 -17.16 10.81 5.28
CA GLU A 74 -17.05 11.90 6.24
C GLU A 74 -16.44 13.16 5.60
N PRO A 75 -16.85 14.37 6.03
CA PRO A 75 -16.32 15.62 5.49
C PRO A 75 -14.79 15.70 5.49
N GLU A 76 -14.14 15.14 6.52
CA GLU A 76 -12.68 15.09 6.59
C GLU A 76 -12.07 14.22 5.49
N GLN A 77 -12.64 13.03 5.23
CA GLN A 77 -12.16 12.14 4.17
C GLN A 77 -12.26 12.82 2.79
N LEU A 78 -13.35 13.54 2.55
CA LEU A 78 -13.51 14.34 1.33
C LEU A 78 -12.43 15.43 1.20
N LYS A 79 -11.97 16.06 2.30
CA LYS A 79 -10.86 17.04 2.27
C LYS A 79 -9.57 16.40 1.78
N TRP A 80 -9.25 15.20 2.26
CA TRP A 80 -8.04 14.48 1.85
C TRP A 80 -8.07 14.15 0.36
N THR A 81 -9.20 13.66 -0.15
CA THR A 81 -9.37 13.42 -1.60
C THR A 81 -9.16 14.72 -2.41
N VAL A 82 -9.76 15.83 -1.97
CA VAL A 82 -9.62 17.14 -2.63
C VAL A 82 -8.17 17.62 -2.62
N ALA A 83 -7.49 17.55 -1.48
CA ALA A 83 -6.10 17.98 -1.34
C ALA A 83 -5.17 17.22 -2.30
N ARG A 84 -5.39 15.90 -2.43
CA ARG A 84 -4.58 15.06 -3.32
C ARG A 84 -4.80 15.39 -4.80
N VAL A 85 -6.04 15.61 -5.21
CA VAL A 85 -6.34 16.04 -6.58
C VAL A 85 -5.79 17.45 -6.83
N GLN A 86 -5.88 18.35 -5.85
CA GLN A 86 -5.34 19.70 -5.94
C GLN A 86 -3.82 19.71 -6.13
N GLU A 87 -3.10 18.86 -5.40
CA GLU A 87 -1.65 18.68 -5.56
C GLU A 87 -1.31 18.20 -6.97
N ALA A 88 -2.03 17.18 -7.48
CA ALA A 88 -1.84 16.68 -8.84
C ALA A 88 -2.12 17.74 -9.92
N VAL A 89 -3.11 18.61 -9.71
CA VAL A 89 -3.39 19.75 -10.61
C VAL A 89 -2.25 20.77 -10.56
N SER A 90 -1.74 21.06 -9.37
CA SER A 90 -0.67 22.04 -9.14
C SER A 90 0.68 21.59 -9.68
N SER A 91 0.95 20.29 -9.79
CA SER A 91 2.18 19.74 -10.36
C SER A 91 2.21 19.72 -11.88
N LEU A 92 1.07 19.90 -12.55
CA LEU A 92 1.00 19.90 -14.02
C LEU A 92 1.55 21.21 -14.62
N PRO A 93 2.26 21.14 -15.76
CA PRO A 93 2.76 22.33 -16.44
C PRO A 93 1.62 23.20 -17.00
N ASP A 94 1.88 24.50 -17.18
CA ASP A 94 0.96 25.43 -17.84
C ASP A 94 1.16 25.39 -19.36
N ASP A 95 0.65 24.33 -19.99
CA ASP A 95 0.65 24.16 -21.44
C ASP A 95 -0.72 23.70 -21.99
N ASP A 96 -0.88 23.80 -23.31
CA ASP A 96 -2.14 23.43 -24.00
C ASP A 96 -2.48 21.95 -23.83
N ALA A 97 -1.47 21.08 -23.69
CA ALA A 97 -1.65 19.64 -23.51
C ALA A 97 -2.21 19.30 -22.11
N SER A 98 -1.78 20.04 -21.08
CA SER A 98 -2.17 19.84 -19.68
C SER A 98 -3.46 20.59 -19.32
N THR A 99 -3.86 21.58 -20.11
CA THR A 99 -5.06 22.39 -19.87
C THR A 99 -6.34 21.55 -19.71
N PRO A 100 -6.64 20.55 -20.56
CA PRO A 100 -7.80 19.67 -20.36
C PRO A 100 -7.74 18.89 -19.03
N ILE A 101 -6.56 18.42 -18.64
CA ILE A 101 -6.34 17.65 -17.41
C ILE A 101 -6.53 18.56 -16.18
N LYS A 102 -6.00 19.79 -16.22
CA LYS A 102 -6.23 20.79 -15.15
C LYS A 102 -7.72 21.11 -14.99
N LYS A 103 -8.44 21.30 -16.10
CA LYS A 103 -9.90 21.53 -16.07
C LYS A 103 -10.66 20.33 -15.50
N GLN A 104 -10.25 19.11 -15.84
CA GLN A 104 -10.81 17.89 -15.25
C GLN A 104 -10.62 17.88 -13.73
N GLY A 105 -9.40 18.15 -13.25
CA GLY A 105 -9.13 18.23 -11.81
C GLY A 105 -9.92 19.32 -11.10
N GLN A 106 -10.01 20.52 -11.69
CA GLN A 106 -10.82 21.63 -11.16
C GLN A 106 -12.32 21.27 -11.07
N LEU A 107 -12.85 20.55 -12.07
CA LEU A 107 -14.23 20.07 -12.02
C LEU A 107 -14.43 19.11 -10.84
N ILE A 108 -13.54 18.12 -10.68
CA ILE A 108 -13.60 17.18 -9.57
C ILE A 108 -13.54 17.91 -8.22
N ILE A 109 -12.58 18.82 -8.04
CA ILE A 109 -12.43 19.61 -6.81
C ILE A 109 -13.71 20.39 -6.49
N ARG A 110 -14.31 21.06 -7.50
CA ARG A 110 -15.57 21.79 -7.30
C ARG A 110 -16.72 20.89 -6.89
N LEU A 111 -16.83 19.72 -7.52
CA LEU A 111 -17.87 18.74 -7.24
C LEU A 111 -17.75 18.18 -5.80
N PHE A 112 -16.54 17.87 -5.34
CA PHE A 112 -16.31 17.43 -3.97
C PHE A 112 -16.54 18.55 -2.93
N ASN A 113 -16.13 19.79 -3.22
CA ASN A 113 -16.39 20.93 -2.33
C ASN A 113 -17.89 21.21 -2.19
N GLN A 114 -18.67 21.04 -3.26
CA GLN A 114 -20.13 21.13 -3.17
C GLN A 114 -20.72 20.05 -2.27
N LEU A 115 -20.25 18.80 -2.41
CA LEU A 115 -20.68 17.69 -1.55
C LEU A 115 -20.33 17.94 -0.07
N GLN A 116 -19.12 18.43 0.19
CA GLN A 116 -18.69 18.79 1.54
C GLN A 116 -19.52 19.92 2.15
N SER A 117 -19.84 20.95 1.37
CA SER A 117 -20.71 22.05 1.82
C SER A 117 -22.07 21.52 2.27
N ILE A 118 -22.69 20.64 1.46
CA ILE A 118 -23.98 20.01 1.79
C ILE A 118 -23.86 19.21 3.09
N SER A 119 -22.81 18.41 3.25
CA SER A 119 -22.61 17.60 4.45
C SER A 119 -22.42 18.46 5.70
N ALA A 120 -21.72 19.59 5.59
CA ALA A 120 -21.49 20.51 6.70
C ALA A 120 -22.77 21.27 7.10
N THR A 121 -23.56 21.74 6.12
CA THR A 121 -24.84 22.41 6.39
C THR A 121 -25.91 21.47 6.97
N ASN A 122 -25.73 20.16 6.81
CA ASN A 122 -26.65 19.16 7.31
C ASN A 122 -26.43 18.81 8.80
N ALA A 123 -25.32 19.20 9.41
CA ALA A 123 -25.11 19.02 10.85
C ALA A 123 -25.95 20.01 11.66
N ILE A 124 -26.41 19.60 12.85
CA ILE A 124 -27.05 20.53 13.79
C ILE A 124 -25.97 21.51 14.29
N ASP A 125 -26.10 22.78 13.93
CA ASP A 125 -25.18 23.84 14.34
C ASP A 125 -25.25 24.14 15.84
N GLU A 126 -24.22 24.79 16.38
CA GLU A 126 -24.10 25.03 17.82
C GLU A 126 -25.19 25.96 18.38
N GLU A 127 -25.72 26.88 17.55
CA GLU A 127 -26.83 27.76 17.94
C GLU A 127 -28.11 26.93 18.14
N THR A 128 -28.39 26.02 17.21
CA THR A 128 -29.51 25.08 17.29
C THR A 128 -29.32 24.09 18.44
N ARG A 129 -28.11 23.57 18.68
CA ARG A 129 -27.79 22.71 19.84
C ARG A 129 -28.06 23.44 21.16
N THR A 130 -27.66 24.70 21.25
CA THR A 130 -27.89 25.54 22.43
C THR A 130 -29.39 25.72 22.66
N LEU A 131 -30.15 26.03 21.60
CA LEU A 131 -31.59 26.17 21.68
C LEU A 131 -32.30 24.86 22.10
N ILE A 132 -31.84 23.69 21.61
CA ILE A 132 -32.37 22.39 22.02
C ILE A 132 -32.10 22.16 23.52
N ARG A 133 -30.90 22.45 24.00
CA ARG A 133 -30.58 22.36 25.44
C ARG A 133 -31.44 23.30 26.29
N GLU A 134 -31.70 24.52 25.81
CA GLU A 134 -32.54 25.50 26.50
C GLU A 134 -34.02 25.11 26.55
N VAL A 135 -34.54 24.54 25.46
CA VAL A 135 -35.96 24.14 25.36
C VAL A 135 -36.27 22.88 26.15
N PHE A 136 -35.37 21.88 26.10
CA PHE A 136 -35.64 20.55 26.66
C PHE A 136 -34.93 20.26 27.99
N GLY A 137 -34.03 21.15 28.44
CA GLY A 137 -33.36 21.05 29.74
C GLY A 137 -32.67 19.69 29.93
N ASP A 138 -32.96 19.01 31.05
CA ASP A 138 -32.35 17.72 31.39
C ASP A 138 -32.67 16.60 30.37
N GLN A 139 -33.80 16.72 29.64
CA GLN A 139 -34.20 15.75 28.60
C GLN A 139 -33.39 15.91 27.32
N ALA A 140 -32.64 17.00 27.15
CA ALA A 140 -31.80 17.19 25.96
C ALA A 140 -30.73 16.10 25.80
N ASN A 141 -30.34 15.44 26.89
CA ASN A 141 -29.38 14.33 26.89
C ASN A 141 -29.95 13.03 26.28
N GLU A 142 -31.26 12.95 26.02
CA GLU A 142 -31.89 11.82 25.32
C GLU A 142 -31.78 11.94 23.79
N PHE A 143 -31.41 13.12 23.27
CA PHE A 143 -31.21 13.37 21.84
C PHE A 143 -29.74 13.23 21.46
N ASP A 144 -29.47 12.65 20.31
CA ASP A 144 -28.14 12.68 19.69
C ASP A 144 -27.93 14.02 18.98
N LEU A 145 -27.36 15.00 19.70
CA LEU A 145 -27.10 16.34 19.16
C LEU A 145 -25.92 16.39 18.20
N ASP A 146 -25.17 15.28 18.08
CA ASP A 146 -24.14 15.09 17.06
C ASP A 146 -24.70 14.46 15.78
N ASP A 147 -26.01 14.17 15.74
CA ASP A 147 -26.71 13.70 14.54
C ASP A 147 -26.90 14.82 13.48
N HIS A 148 -27.29 14.39 12.29
CA HIS A 148 -27.55 15.24 11.14
C HIS A 148 -29.05 15.45 10.90
N ILE A 149 -29.42 16.63 10.39
CA ILE A 149 -30.81 17.00 10.07
C ILE A 149 -31.42 16.04 9.04
N LEU A 150 -30.63 15.61 8.06
CA LEU A 150 -30.97 14.60 7.07
C LEU A 150 -30.05 13.38 7.21
N ASN A 151 -30.61 12.18 7.09
CA ASN A 151 -29.81 10.96 7.03
C ASN A 151 -29.15 10.81 5.65
N LEU A 152 -27.92 11.32 5.53
CA LEU A 152 -27.11 11.21 4.30
C LEU A 152 -26.84 9.75 3.91
N GLY A 153 -26.85 8.82 4.86
CA GLY A 153 -26.73 7.37 4.63
C GLY A 153 -27.84 6.78 3.77
N THR A 154 -28.95 7.50 3.58
CA THR A 154 -30.05 7.11 2.69
C THR A 154 -30.11 7.94 1.40
N MET A 155 -29.32 9.01 1.31
CA MET A 155 -29.30 9.90 0.17
C MET A 155 -28.18 9.52 -0.80
N SER A 156 -28.54 9.29 -2.07
CA SER A 156 -27.55 9.01 -3.10
C SER A 156 -27.18 10.29 -3.86
N VAL A 157 -25.90 10.45 -4.22
CA VAL A 157 -25.47 11.49 -5.17
C VAL A 157 -26.16 11.33 -6.53
N SER A 158 -26.26 12.44 -7.28
CA SER A 158 -26.93 12.45 -8.59
C SER A 158 -26.28 11.50 -9.59
N ASP A 159 -27.06 10.98 -10.54
CA ASP A 159 -26.54 10.09 -11.58
C ASP A 159 -25.50 10.78 -12.47
N THR A 160 -25.61 12.10 -12.67
CA THR A 160 -24.60 12.90 -13.36
C THR A 160 -23.27 12.89 -12.61
N PHE A 161 -23.28 13.11 -11.30
CA PHE A 161 -22.08 13.07 -10.47
C PHE A 161 -21.46 11.67 -10.48
N LYS A 162 -22.29 10.62 -10.31
CA LYS A 162 -21.84 9.22 -10.41
C LYS A 162 -21.23 8.91 -11.77
N ALA A 163 -21.81 9.40 -12.86
CA ALA A 163 -21.31 9.17 -14.22
C ALA A 163 -19.95 9.86 -14.46
N ILE A 164 -19.78 11.10 -14.00
CA ILE A 164 -18.51 11.84 -14.08
C ILE A 164 -17.43 11.10 -13.28
N LEU A 165 -17.70 10.74 -12.03
CA LEU A 165 -16.73 9.99 -11.21
C LEU A 165 -16.42 8.63 -11.81
N ARG A 166 -17.43 7.91 -12.31
CA ARG A 166 -17.22 6.63 -13.01
C ARG A 166 -16.29 6.79 -14.20
N TYR A 167 -16.45 7.86 -14.97
CA TYR A 167 -15.59 8.13 -16.10
C TYR A 167 -14.14 8.37 -15.66
N VAL A 168 -13.92 9.25 -14.68
CA VAL A 168 -12.55 9.56 -14.20
C VAL A 168 -11.89 8.37 -13.49
N LEU A 169 -12.63 7.62 -12.68
CA LEU A 169 -12.11 6.40 -12.04
C LEU A 169 -11.87 5.27 -13.03
N LYS A 170 -12.64 5.17 -14.12
CA LYS A 170 -12.31 4.23 -15.19
C LYS A 170 -11.03 4.65 -15.91
N GLN A 171 -10.86 5.95 -16.18
CA GLN A 171 -9.61 6.46 -16.73
C GLN A 171 -8.42 6.17 -15.82
N SER A 172 -8.59 6.19 -14.48
CA SER A 172 -7.50 5.83 -13.56
C SER A 172 -7.07 4.36 -13.65
N LEU A 173 -7.88 3.51 -14.28
CA LEU A 173 -7.59 2.10 -14.52
C LEU A 173 -6.86 1.86 -15.85
N GLU A 174 -6.64 2.90 -16.64
CA GLU A 174 -5.92 2.82 -17.91
C GLU A 174 -4.42 3.04 -17.68
N ALA A 175 -3.57 2.38 -18.48
CA ALA A 175 -2.13 2.54 -18.37
C ALA A 175 -1.67 4.00 -18.62
N GLU A 176 -2.38 4.70 -19.50
CA GLU A 176 -2.13 6.10 -19.87
C GLU A 176 -2.95 7.10 -19.05
N ALA A 177 -3.46 6.69 -17.87
CA ALA A 177 -4.19 7.57 -16.97
C ALA A 177 -3.45 8.89 -16.73
N ASN A 178 -4.15 10.02 -16.73
CA ASN A 178 -3.53 11.28 -16.33
C ASN A 178 -3.39 11.38 -14.79
N ASP A 179 -2.57 12.32 -14.33
CA ASP A 179 -2.23 12.45 -12.91
C ASP A 179 -3.44 12.75 -12.00
N VAL A 180 -4.45 13.47 -12.53
CA VAL A 180 -5.70 13.75 -11.81
C VAL A 180 -6.50 12.46 -11.61
N ALA A 181 -6.65 11.65 -12.66
CA ALA A 181 -7.35 10.37 -12.57
C ALA A 181 -6.63 9.43 -11.61
N ARG A 182 -5.29 9.32 -11.69
CA ARG A 182 -4.48 8.53 -10.75
C ARG A 182 -4.66 8.99 -9.30
N ALA A 183 -4.63 10.30 -9.06
CA ALA A 183 -4.81 10.86 -7.72
C ALA A 183 -6.17 10.50 -7.11
N LEU A 184 -7.25 10.57 -7.90
CA LEU A 184 -8.59 10.17 -7.48
C LEU A 184 -8.69 8.65 -7.25
N GLY A 185 -8.15 7.86 -8.18
CA GLY A 185 -8.14 6.39 -8.10
C GLY A 185 -7.39 5.88 -6.87
N ALA A 186 -6.24 6.48 -6.54
CA ALA A 186 -5.41 6.10 -5.40
C ALA A 186 -6.14 6.16 -4.04
N ASP A 187 -7.15 7.02 -3.92
CA ASP A 187 -7.92 7.23 -2.69
C ASP A 187 -9.23 6.42 -2.67
N MET A 188 -9.82 6.17 -3.84
CA MET A 188 -11.10 5.47 -3.95
C MET A 188 -10.96 3.97 -4.21
N LEU A 189 -9.84 3.53 -4.75
CA LEU A 189 -9.58 2.18 -5.25
C LEU A 189 -8.34 1.59 -4.56
N ASP A 190 -8.36 1.59 -3.24
CA ASP A 190 -7.28 1.03 -2.43
C ASP A 190 -7.44 -0.50 -2.27
N ILE A 191 -6.50 -1.27 -2.88
CA ILE A 191 -6.49 -2.73 -2.77
C ILE A 191 -6.14 -3.22 -1.37
N GLU A 192 -5.30 -2.50 -0.64
CA GLU A 192 -4.83 -2.89 0.68
C GLU A 192 -6.00 -2.82 1.65
N GLN A 193 -6.75 -1.72 1.62
CA GLN A 193 -7.98 -1.58 2.40
C GLN A 193 -9.03 -2.62 2.02
N LEU A 194 -9.19 -2.90 0.72
CA LEU A 194 -10.08 -3.96 0.24
C LEU A 194 -9.68 -5.33 0.81
N LEU A 195 -8.39 -5.67 0.78
CA LEU A 195 -7.86 -6.92 1.34
C LEU A 195 -8.12 -7.00 2.85
N VAL A 196 -7.92 -5.92 3.62
CA VAL A 196 -8.25 -5.90 5.05
C VAL A 196 -9.72 -6.21 5.29
N ASN A 197 -10.59 -5.46 4.62
CA ASN A 197 -12.03 -5.55 4.80
C ASN A 197 -12.53 -6.97 4.52
N LYS A 198 -11.93 -7.66 3.53
CA LYS A 198 -12.27 -9.05 3.22
C LYS A 198 -11.59 -10.05 4.14
N PHE A 199 -10.37 -9.78 4.58
CA PHE A 199 -9.62 -10.64 5.50
C PHE A 199 -10.33 -10.80 6.85
N LEU A 200 -10.98 -9.74 7.35
CA LEU A 200 -11.80 -9.80 8.58
C LEU A 200 -12.91 -10.86 8.51
N GLY A 201 -13.30 -11.30 7.31
CA GLY A 201 -14.19 -12.43 7.12
C GLY A 201 -13.70 -13.73 7.79
N PHE A 202 -12.39 -13.95 7.90
CA PHE A 202 -11.82 -15.11 8.61
C PHE A 202 -11.99 -15.03 10.14
N TYR A 203 -12.08 -13.84 10.72
CA TYR A 203 -12.32 -13.66 12.16
C TYR A 203 -13.80 -13.64 12.50
N ASN A 204 -14.60 -13.04 11.62
CA ASN A 204 -16.04 -12.85 11.85
C ASN A 204 -16.88 -13.99 11.24
N ASN A 205 -16.24 -15.07 10.76
CA ASN A 205 -16.87 -16.23 10.13
C ASN A 205 -17.82 -15.87 8.97
N LYS A 206 -17.45 -14.85 8.18
CA LYS A 206 -18.26 -14.38 7.05
C LYS A 206 -17.77 -14.98 5.73
N LEU A 207 -18.39 -16.09 5.33
CA LEU A 207 -17.96 -16.88 4.17
C LEU A 207 -17.84 -16.09 2.85
N SER A 208 -18.74 -15.13 2.61
CA SER A 208 -18.68 -14.30 1.40
C SER A 208 -17.40 -13.45 1.34
N ASP A 209 -16.95 -12.96 2.49
CA ASP A 209 -15.74 -12.15 2.60
C ASP A 209 -14.49 -13.02 2.54
N ILE A 210 -14.50 -14.21 3.15
CA ILE A 210 -13.45 -15.24 2.99
C ILE A 210 -13.22 -15.56 1.51
N LYS A 211 -14.30 -15.90 0.77
CA LYS A 211 -14.22 -16.20 -0.66
C LYS A 211 -13.70 -15.03 -1.49
N SER A 212 -14.15 -13.82 -1.17
CA SER A 212 -13.69 -12.60 -1.84
C SER A 212 -12.20 -12.38 -1.58
N TYR A 213 -11.74 -12.57 -0.33
CA TYR A 213 -10.33 -12.43 0.02
C TYR A 213 -9.45 -13.43 -0.73
N VAL A 214 -9.83 -14.72 -0.74
CA VAL A 214 -9.10 -15.77 -1.47
C VAL A 214 -8.98 -15.39 -2.94
N TYR A 215 -10.07 -14.97 -3.57
CA TYR A 215 -10.04 -14.52 -4.97
C TYR A 215 -9.11 -13.31 -5.19
N ILE A 216 -9.28 -12.23 -4.42
CA ILE A 216 -8.54 -10.97 -4.62
C ILE A 216 -7.03 -11.18 -4.36
N SER A 217 -6.69 -11.89 -3.29
CA SER A 217 -5.29 -12.16 -2.93
C SER A 217 -4.57 -13.00 -3.98
N TRP A 218 -5.22 -14.01 -4.56
CA TRP A 218 -4.63 -14.79 -5.65
C TRP A 218 -4.55 -14.02 -6.98
N CYS A 219 -5.52 -13.16 -7.31
CA CYS A 219 -5.39 -12.25 -8.45
C CYS A 219 -4.22 -11.29 -8.29
N LEU A 220 -4.04 -10.70 -7.10
CA LEU A 220 -2.89 -9.85 -6.78
C LEU A 220 -1.59 -10.66 -6.90
N TRP A 221 -1.50 -11.83 -6.27
CA TRP A 221 -0.30 -12.67 -6.34
C TRP A 221 0.08 -13.06 -7.76
N ALA A 222 -0.90 -13.46 -8.59
CA ALA A 222 -0.66 -13.84 -9.97
C ALA A 222 -0.12 -12.67 -10.80
N PHE A 223 -0.71 -11.48 -10.64
CA PHE A 223 -0.22 -10.25 -11.26
C PHE A 223 1.22 -9.92 -10.83
N LEU A 224 1.50 -9.96 -9.52
CA LEU A 224 2.84 -9.69 -8.99
C LEU A 224 3.86 -10.72 -9.48
N SER A 225 3.50 -12.00 -9.53
CA SER A 225 4.35 -13.08 -10.06
C SER A 225 4.64 -12.91 -11.56
N HIS A 226 3.64 -12.50 -12.34
CA HIS A 226 3.81 -12.18 -13.76
C HIS A 226 4.81 -11.04 -13.94
N LYS A 227 4.65 -9.95 -13.18
CA LYS A 227 5.55 -8.78 -13.25
C LYS A 227 6.97 -9.08 -12.77
N ASP A 228 7.11 -9.85 -11.68
CA ASP A 228 8.41 -10.31 -11.19
C ASP A 228 9.18 -11.09 -12.27
N LYS A 229 8.50 -11.98 -12.99
CA LYS A 229 9.08 -12.72 -14.13
C LYS A 229 9.43 -11.82 -15.31
N GLU A 230 8.55 -10.88 -15.65
CA GLU A 230 8.78 -9.92 -16.73
C GLU A 230 10.06 -9.10 -16.49
N VAL A 231 10.25 -8.60 -15.26
CA VAL A 231 11.44 -7.85 -14.87
C VAL A 231 12.69 -8.72 -14.93
N LYS A 232 12.66 -9.94 -14.38
CA LYS A 232 13.81 -10.86 -14.43
C LYS A 232 14.20 -11.23 -15.85
N ALA A 233 13.22 -11.51 -16.70
CA ALA A 233 13.45 -11.86 -18.10
C ALA A 233 14.10 -10.71 -18.87
N LYS A 234 13.67 -9.47 -18.63
CA LYS A 234 14.26 -8.25 -19.21
C LYS A 234 15.68 -7.99 -18.73
N ASN A 235 16.03 -8.46 -17.53
CA ASN A 235 17.26 -8.14 -16.83
C ASN A 235 18.09 -9.39 -16.50
N SER A 236 18.40 -10.20 -17.52
CA SER A 236 19.13 -11.48 -17.35
C SER A 236 20.53 -11.33 -16.73
N GLY A 237 21.13 -10.14 -16.83
CA GLY A 237 22.43 -9.80 -16.23
C GLY A 237 22.35 -9.37 -14.76
N GLY A 238 21.16 -9.39 -14.16
CA GLY A 238 20.91 -8.92 -12.80
C GLY A 238 19.85 -7.81 -12.78
N VAL A 239 18.94 -7.87 -11.80
CA VAL A 239 17.88 -6.87 -11.64
C VAL A 239 18.51 -5.52 -11.26
N PRO A 240 18.18 -4.41 -11.95
CA PRO A 240 18.67 -3.06 -11.63
C PRO A 240 18.47 -2.73 -10.14
N PHE A 241 19.32 -1.86 -9.59
CA PHE A 241 19.42 -1.57 -8.14
C PHE A 241 19.81 -2.77 -7.27
N TYR A 242 19.05 -3.86 -7.30
CA TYR A 242 19.25 -5.06 -6.48
C TYR A 242 20.62 -5.70 -6.71
N SER A 243 21.10 -5.75 -7.95
CA SER A 243 22.41 -6.33 -8.29
C SER A 243 23.58 -5.55 -7.68
N ASN A 244 23.36 -4.29 -7.30
CA ASN A 244 24.36 -3.43 -6.68
C ASN A 244 24.39 -3.55 -5.14
N ILE A 245 23.50 -4.34 -4.54
CA ILE A 245 23.48 -4.53 -3.09
C ILE A 245 24.68 -5.39 -2.68
N PRO A 246 25.53 -4.92 -1.74
CA PRO A 246 26.66 -5.68 -1.24
C PRO A 246 26.21 -7.02 -0.62
N THR A 247 26.79 -8.12 -1.10
CA THR A 247 26.38 -9.48 -0.72
C THR A 247 26.64 -9.84 0.74
N GLU A 248 27.50 -9.08 1.44
CA GLU A 248 27.74 -9.22 2.87
C GLU A 248 26.64 -8.62 3.75
N TRP A 249 25.81 -7.72 3.23
CA TRP A 249 24.76 -7.05 4.00
C TRP A 249 23.59 -7.99 4.27
N LYS A 250 22.86 -7.67 5.34
CA LYS A 250 21.51 -8.19 5.57
C LYS A 250 20.50 -7.15 5.10
N ALA A 251 19.37 -7.61 4.61
CA ALA A 251 18.34 -6.73 4.10
C ALA A 251 16.93 -7.15 4.53
N ILE A 252 16.14 -6.15 4.91
CA ILE A 252 14.73 -6.25 5.22
C ILE A 252 13.99 -5.56 4.08
N THR A 253 13.11 -6.27 3.38
CA THR A 253 12.26 -5.68 2.36
C THR A 253 10.82 -5.62 2.83
N LEU A 254 10.18 -4.51 2.50
CA LEU A 254 8.75 -4.27 2.63
C LEU A 254 8.03 -4.54 1.28
N ASN A 255 8.77 -4.89 0.24
CA ASN A 255 8.22 -5.26 -1.06
C ASN A 255 7.96 -6.77 -1.11
N TYR A 256 7.04 -7.18 -1.99
CA TYR A 256 6.68 -8.59 -2.16
C TYR A 256 7.56 -9.33 -3.17
N THR A 257 8.26 -8.60 -4.03
CA THR A 257 9.03 -9.12 -5.17
C THR A 257 10.23 -9.95 -4.74
N SER A 258 10.58 -10.96 -5.53
CA SER A 258 11.62 -11.92 -5.17
C SER A 258 13.06 -11.43 -5.45
N PHE A 259 13.22 -10.19 -5.94
CA PHE A 259 14.50 -9.64 -6.38
C PHE A 259 15.56 -9.64 -5.27
N LEU A 260 15.18 -9.27 -4.04
CA LEU A 260 16.12 -9.26 -2.91
C LEU A 260 16.66 -10.66 -2.61
N GLN A 261 15.77 -11.65 -2.50
CA GLN A 261 16.18 -13.04 -2.26
C GLN A 261 17.05 -13.57 -3.40
N GLY A 262 16.79 -13.16 -4.64
CA GLY A 262 17.62 -13.50 -5.79
C GLY A 262 19.07 -13.01 -5.67
N GLN A 263 19.28 -11.85 -5.04
CA GLN A 263 20.61 -11.27 -4.82
C GLN A 263 21.32 -11.81 -3.57
N LEU A 264 20.64 -11.83 -2.42
CA LEU A 264 21.28 -12.10 -1.12
C LEU A 264 21.04 -13.51 -0.57
N GLY A 265 20.16 -14.29 -1.21
CA GLY A 265 19.70 -15.56 -0.68
C GLY A 265 18.74 -15.41 0.52
N THR A 266 18.26 -16.54 1.03
CA THR A 266 17.23 -16.59 2.10
C THR A 266 17.78 -16.24 3.48
N GLU A 267 19.05 -16.50 3.76
CA GLU A 267 19.63 -16.26 5.11
C GLU A 267 19.85 -14.78 5.42
N LYS A 268 20.00 -13.95 4.37
CA LYS A 268 20.28 -12.51 4.48
C LYS A 268 19.12 -11.63 4.02
N SER A 269 17.99 -12.23 3.67
CA SER A 269 16.78 -11.53 3.23
C SER A 269 15.62 -11.77 4.18
N SER A 270 15.02 -10.70 4.70
CA SER A 270 13.80 -10.75 5.51
C SER A 270 12.67 -10.04 4.80
N TYR A 271 11.58 -10.75 4.54
CA TYR A 271 10.39 -10.24 3.88
C TYR A 271 9.34 -9.86 4.92
N PHE A 272 9.36 -8.61 5.38
CA PHE A 272 8.61 -8.18 6.57
C PHE A 272 7.10 -8.35 6.42
N HIS A 273 6.61 -8.12 5.20
CA HIS A 273 5.20 -8.26 4.81
C HIS A 273 4.92 -9.59 4.10
N GLY A 274 5.88 -10.52 4.11
CA GLY A 274 5.85 -11.73 3.30
C GLY A 274 6.19 -11.47 1.84
N GLY A 275 5.98 -12.45 0.96
CA GLY A 275 6.45 -12.39 -0.43
C GLY A 275 5.86 -13.48 -1.32
N LEU A 276 6.27 -13.48 -2.58
CA LEU A 276 5.65 -14.32 -3.63
C LEU A 276 5.89 -15.83 -3.50
N LEU A 277 6.84 -16.26 -2.67
CA LEU A 277 7.32 -17.65 -2.64
C LEU A 277 6.73 -18.50 -1.51
N THR A 278 5.88 -17.91 -0.66
CA THR A 278 5.29 -18.63 0.48
C THR A 278 3.79 -18.44 0.54
N TYR A 279 3.12 -19.42 1.14
CA TYR A 279 1.66 -19.52 1.17
C TYR A 279 1.21 -19.94 2.56
N VAL A 280 0.04 -19.49 3.00
CA VAL A 280 -0.49 -19.81 4.33
C VAL A 280 -1.76 -20.63 4.18
N ARG A 281 -1.81 -21.78 4.85
CA ARG A 281 -3.02 -22.58 4.99
C ARG A 281 -3.80 -22.07 6.20
N MET A 282 -5.00 -21.54 5.97
CA MET A 282 -5.70 -20.73 6.97
C MET A 282 -6.37 -21.53 8.10
N ASP A 283 -6.65 -22.80 7.86
CA ASP A 283 -7.24 -23.71 8.85
C ASP A 283 -6.25 -24.08 9.97
N ASN A 284 -4.96 -24.26 9.64
CA ASN A 284 -3.93 -24.65 10.62
C ASN A 284 -2.76 -23.67 10.74
N ARG A 285 -2.78 -22.57 9.97
CA ARG A 285 -1.75 -21.51 9.94
C ARG A 285 -0.36 -22.00 9.52
N GLU A 286 -0.31 -23.12 8.82
CA GLU A 286 0.91 -23.69 8.27
C GLU A 286 1.43 -22.84 7.11
N LEU A 287 2.74 -22.58 7.11
CA LEU A 287 3.42 -21.92 6.00
C LEU A 287 3.92 -22.98 5.03
N LEU A 288 3.54 -22.84 3.77
CA LEU A 288 3.91 -23.72 2.67
C LEU A 288 4.81 -23.00 1.67
N ARG A 289 5.60 -23.77 0.94
CA ARG A 289 6.47 -23.31 -0.14
C ARG A 289 6.48 -24.38 -1.24
N PHE A 290 6.44 -23.93 -2.50
CA PHE A 290 6.37 -24.83 -3.65
C PHE A 290 7.42 -24.43 -4.70
N ASP A 291 8.69 -24.68 -4.38
CA ASP A 291 9.85 -24.26 -5.20
C ASP A 291 9.74 -24.67 -6.68
N GLN A 292 9.06 -25.80 -6.97
CA GLN A 292 8.87 -26.29 -8.33
C GLN A 292 7.99 -25.38 -9.22
N TYR A 293 7.39 -24.32 -8.69
CA TYR A 293 6.58 -23.36 -9.43
C TYR A 293 7.16 -21.95 -9.50
N ASP A 294 8.35 -21.71 -8.95
CA ASP A 294 8.97 -20.36 -8.91
C ASP A 294 9.07 -19.75 -10.32
N ASP A 295 9.43 -20.56 -11.32
CA ASP A 295 9.59 -20.14 -12.72
C ASP A 295 8.41 -20.51 -13.63
N LYS A 296 7.34 -21.11 -13.09
CA LYS A 296 6.19 -21.60 -13.87
C LYS A 296 5.09 -20.56 -14.07
N ASN A 297 4.15 -20.81 -14.98
CA ASN A 297 3.01 -19.91 -15.12
C ASN A 297 2.19 -19.87 -13.80
N PRO A 298 1.74 -18.69 -13.32
CA PRO A 298 0.87 -18.59 -12.14
C PRO A 298 -0.33 -19.54 -12.17
N THR A 299 -0.91 -19.77 -13.34
CA THR A 299 -2.04 -20.69 -13.56
C THR A 299 -1.69 -22.13 -13.18
N GLU A 300 -0.46 -22.59 -13.42
CA GLU A 300 -0.05 -23.96 -13.10
C GLU A 300 -0.06 -24.22 -11.59
N LEU A 301 0.43 -23.27 -10.79
CA LEU A 301 0.39 -23.39 -9.32
C LEU A 301 -1.08 -23.40 -8.85
N LEU A 302 -1.91 -22.52 -9.43
CA LEU A 302 -3.31 -22.43 -9.07
C LEU A 302 -4.04 -23.75 -9.32
N GLU A 303 -3.93 -24.31 -10.51
CA GLU A 303 -4.64 -25.54 -10.90
C GLU A 303 -4.12 -26.77 -10.15
N GLN A 304 -2.82 -26.85 -9.87
CA GLN A 304 -2.21 -28.07 -9.31
C GLN A 304 -2.14 -28.09 -7.79
N GLN A 305 -2.02 -26.93 -7.12
CA GLN A 305 -1.85 -26.86 -5.66
C GLN A 305 -2.97 -26.09 -4.98
N VAL A 306 -3.33 -24.92 -5.51
CA VAL A 306 -4.25 -24.01 -4.81
C VAL A 306 -5.69 -24.46 -4.91
N CYS A 307 -6.25 -24.45 -6.12
CA CYS A 307 -7.65 -24.76 -6.38
C CYS A 307 -8.10 -26.12 -5.82
N PRO A 308 -7.32 -27.22 -5.97
CA PRO A 308 -7.67 -28.51 -5.39
C PRO A 308 -7.69 -28.54 -3.85
N SER A 309 -6.98 -27.61 -3.20
CA SER A 309 -6.92 -27.53 -1.73
C SER A 309 -8.09 -26.75 -1.12
N LEU A 310 -8.79 -25.94 -1.90
CA LEU A 310 -9.84 -25.06 -1.40
C LEU A 310 -11.09 -25.84 -1.00
N LYS A 311 -11.53 -25.67 0.25
CA LYS A 311 -12.79 -26.22 0.76
C LYS A 311 -13.54 -25.13 1.53
N PHE A 312 -14.75 -24.82 1.10
CA PHE A 312 -15.58 -23.78 1.70
C PHE A 312 -16.77 -24.40 2.42
N ASP A 313 -16.74 -24.35 3.75
CA ASP A 313 -17.82 -24.84 4.60
C ASP A 313 -18.91 -23.75 4.75
N LYS A 314 -20.13 -24.07 4.30
CA LYS A 314 -21.28 -23.15 4.36
C LYS A 314 -21.90 -23.06 5.74
N GLU A 315 -21.84 -24.14 6.51
CA GLU A 315 -22.46 -24.25 7.83
C GLU A 315 -21.53 -23.71 8.91
N ASN A 316 -20.23 -23.99 8.78
CA ASN A 316 -19.20 -23.49 9.67
C ASN A 316 -18.01 -22.91 8.91
N PRO A 317 -18.06 -21.61 8.54
CA PRO A 317 -17.00 -20.97 7.75
C PRO A 317 -15.60 -21.08 8.37
N ALA A 318 -15.48 -21.22 9.68
CA ALA A 318 -14.19 -21.41 10.38
C ALA A 318 -13.48 -22.72 9.99
N ASN A 319 -14.23 -23.73 9.54
CA ASN A 319 -13.69 -25.01 9.08
C ASN A 319 -13.24 -24.99 7.61
N SER A 320 -13.36 -23.84 6.93
CA SER A 320 -12.94 -23.73 5.53
C SER A 320 -11.43 -23.90 5.41
N VAL A 321 -10.99 -24.78 4.50
CA VAL A 321 -9.59 -24.93 4.14
C VAL A 321 -9.30 -23.95 3.02
N CYS A 322 -8.52 -22.92 3.32
CA CYS A 322 -8.15 -21.89 2.36
C CYS A 322 -6.63 -21.76 2.33
N LEU A 323 -6.04 -21.96 1.15
CA LEU A 323 -4.65 -21.61 0.90
C LEU A 323 -4.62 -20.19 0.34
N ILE A 324 -3.86 -19.30 0.98
CA ILE A 324 -3.70 -17.90 0.56
C ILE A 324 -2.21 -17.58 0.33
N PRO A 325 -1.87 -16.62 -0.54
CA PRO A 325 -0.50 -16.15 -0.65
C PRO A 325 -0.09 -15.41 0.63
N SER A 326 1.18 -15.53 1.00
CA SER A 326 1.79 -14.94 2.20
C SER A 326 2.08 -13.46 1.97
N LEU A 327 1.03 -12.67 1.71
CA LEU A 327 1.08 -11.23 1.44
C LEU A 327 0.31 -10.49 2.53
N VAL A 328 1.02 -9.86 3.46
CA VAL A 328 0.44 -9.01 4.52
C VAL A 328 0.48 -7.57 4.04
N PRO A 329 -0.67 -6.93 3.76
CA PRO A 329 -0.66 -5.51 3.41
C PRO A 329 -0.02 -4.65 4.52
N PRO A 330 0.58 -3.49 4.19
CA PRO A 330 1.12 -2.55 5.16
C PRO A 330 -0.03 -1.89 5.94
N LEU A 331 -0.44 -2.52 7.04
CA LEU A 331 -1.57 -2.10 7.86
C LEU A 331 -1.13 -1.67 9.25
N ARG A 332 -1.83 -0.67 9.80
CA ARG A 332 -1.62 -0.22 11.18
C ARG A 332 -1.79 -1.36 12.17
N LEU A 333 -2.76 -2.24 11.91
CA LEU A 333 -2.98 -3.47 12.65
C LEU A 333 -2.70 -4.66 11.73
N LYS A 334 -1.53 -5.28 11.89
CA LYS A 334 -1.13 -6.42 11.07
C LYS A 334 -1.79 -7.71 11.56
N PRO A 335 -2.55 -8.41 10.71
CA PRO A 335 -3.05 -9.73 11.08
C PRO A 335 -1.89 -10.71 11.21
N ILE A 336 -1.88 -11.52 12.27
CA ILE A 336 -0.93 -12.62 12.41
C ILE A 336 -1.45 -13.78 11.56
N LEU A 337 -0.94 -13.89 10.32
CA LEU A 337 -1.34 -14.97 9.41
C LEU A 337 -0.80 -16.33 9.86
N SER A 338 0.39 -16.35 10.46
CA SER A 338 1.08 -17.55 10.94
C SER A 338 2.09 -17.16 12.01
N HIS A 339 2.47 -18.10 12.87
CA HIS A 339 3.58 -17.93 13.81
C HIS A 339 4.91 -17.58 13.11
N HIS A 340 5.05 -17.93 11.82
CA HIS A 340 6.19 -17.50 11.01
C HIS A 340 6.37 -15.98 11.02
N TYR A 341 5.29 -15.19 10.90
CA TYR A 341 5.38 -13.74 10.88
C TYR A 341 5.88 -13.14 12.18
N ILE A 342 5.53 -13.75 13.33
CA ILE A 342 6.08 -13.35 14.63
C ILE A 342 7.61 -13.51 14.62
N LYS A 343 8.12 -14.62 14.09
CA LYS A 343 9.57 -14.85 13.94
C LYS A 343 10.20 -13.89 12.94
N THR A 344 9.54 -13.62 11.82
CA THR A 344 10.03 -12.68 10.80
C THR A 344 10.16 -11.27 11.36
N TRP A 345 9.14 -10.78 12.07
CA TRP A 345 9.17 -9.46 12.69
C TRP A 345 10.20 -9.37 13.81
N TYR A 346 10.30 -10.40 14.64
CA TYR A 346 11.35 -10.50 15.66
C TYR A 346 12.75 -10.47 15.03
N SER A 347 12.98 -11.25 13.98
CA SER A 347 14.30 -11.31 13.31
C SER A 347 14.65 -9.98 12.64
N ALA A 348 13.67 -9.30 12.03
CA ALA A 348 13.86 -7.96 11.49
C ALA A 348 14.26 -6.96 12.58
N SER A 349 13.59 -7.00 13.74
CA SER A 349 13.93 -6.18 14.90
C SER A 349 15.34 -6.47 15.42
N ASP A 350 15.68 -7.75 15.60
CA ASP A 350 17.00 -8.20 16.06
C ASP A 350 18.13 -7.78 15.10
N TRP A 351 17.89 -7.82 13.79
CA TRP A 351 18.87 -7.36 12.80
C TRP A 351 19.13 -5.87 12.95
N LEU A 352 18.08 -5.04 13.07
CA LEU A 352 18.23 -3.59 13.25
C LEU A 352 18.90 -3.24 14.58
N GLU A 353 18.60 -3.95 15.66
CA GLU A 353 19.23 -3.75 16.96
C GLU A 353 20.73 -4.03 16.93
N LYS A 354 21.15 -5.07 16.19
CA LYS A 354 22.56 -5.46 16.05
C LYS A 354 23.31 -4.65 14.98
N ALA A 355 22.63 -3.82 14.20
CA ALA A 355 23.25 -3.02 13.16
C ALA A 355 24.13 -1.92 13.76
N ASP A 356 25.28 -1.68 13.12
CA ASP A 356 26.11 -0.50 13.35
C ASP A 356 25.58 0.68 12.54
N VAL A 357 25.12 0.41 11.31
CA VAL A 357 24.51 1.37 10.38
C VAL A 357 23.25 0.79 9.76
N ILE A 358 22.16 1.57 9.78
CA ILE A 358 20.90 1.25 9.10
C ILE A 358 20.81 2.09 7.83
N VAL A 359 20.57 1.46 6.68
CA VAL A 359 20.36 2.15 5.39
C VAL A 359 18.92 1.92 4.96
N ILE A 360 18.14 2.98 4.76
CA ILE A 360 16.73 2.92 4.36
C ILE A 360 16.58 3.54 2.97
N ILE A 361 16.02 2.80 2.03
CA ILE A 361 15.89 3.24 0.64
C ILE A 361 14.46 3.07 0.15
N GLY A 362 13.88 4.16 -0.36
CA GLY A 362 12.57 4.11 -1.03
C GLY A 362 11.40 3.76 -0.11
N TYR A 363 11.58 3.84 1.21
CA TYR A 363 10.50 3.68 2.18
C TYR A 363 9.91 5.05 2.54
N SER A 364 8.58 5.14 2.56
CA SER A 364 7.83 6.39 2.77
C SER A 364 7.63 6.75 4.23
N LEU A 365 7.92 5.83 5.18
CA LEU A 365 7.65 6.02 6.61
C LEU A 365 6.17 6.35 6.90
N ASN A 366 5.27 5.89 6.02
CA ASN A 366 3.86 6.22 6.11
C ASN A 366 3.23 5.66 7.41
N SER A 367 2.15 6.30 7.86
CA SER A 367 1.43 5.82 9.05
C SER A 367 0.64 4.53 8.82
N ALA A 368 0.57 4.03 7.59
CA ALA A 368 -0.07 2.75 7.29
C ALA A 368 0.77 1.59 7.80
N ASP A 369 2.10 1.70 7.85
CA ASP A 369 3.01 0.65 8.33
C ASP A 369 3.61 0.98 9.71
N GLU A 370 2.74 1.38 10.65
CA GLU A 370 3.17 1.86 11.98
C GLU A 370 3.93 0.81 12.79
N HIS A 371 3.67 -0.48 12.58
CA HIS A 371 4.42 -1.55 13.24
C HIS A 371 5.91 -1.51 12.86
N PHE A 372 6.24 -1.30 11.57
CA PHE A 372 7.64 -1.19 11.17
C PHE A 372 8.25 0.14 11.65
N ASN A 373 7.48 1.23 11.59
CA ASN A 373 7.93 2.53 12.12
C ASN A 373 8.28 2.45 13.62
N ASP A 374 7.56 1.66 14.40
CA ASP A 374 7.84 1.47 15.83
C ASP A 374 9.13 0.70 16.10
N ILE A 375 9.44 -0.29 15.27
CA ILE A 375 10.74 -0.98 15.30
C ILE A 375 11.87 0.01 14.96
N LEU A 376 11.69 0.86 13.95
CA LEU A 376 12.67 1.91 13.62
C LEU A 376 12.82 2.92 14.77
N ARG A 377 11.72 3.32 15.42
CA ARG A 377 11.70 4.24 16.56
C ARG A 377 12.48 3.69 17.76
N SER A 378 12.34 2.41 18.04
CA SER A 378 13.11 1.71 19.08
C SER A 378 14.62 1.70 18.79
N ASN A 379 15.00 1.80 17.51
CA ASN A 379 16.38 1.89 17.03
C ASN A 379 16.80 3.32 16.66
N SER A 380 16.05 4.34 17.09
CA SER A 380 16.28 5.75 16.71
C SER A 380 17.64 6.32 17.14
N HIS A 381 18.35 5.66 18.05
CA HIS A 381 19.68 6.04 18.52
C HIS A 381 20.81 5.55 17.60
N LYS A 382 20.52 4.66 16.65
CA LYS A 382 21.49 4.11 15.70
C LYS A 382 21.86 5.12 14.61
N LYS A 383 23.00 4.88 13.97
CA LYS A 383 23.41 5.61 12.77
C LYS A 383 22.51 5.17 11.61
N THR A 384 21.79 6.11 11.01
CA THR A 384 20.83 5.83 9.95
C THR A 384 21.03 6.73 8.74
N ILE A 385 20.96 6.13 7.55
CA ILE A 385 21.01 6.82 6.25
C ILE A 385 19.67 6.56 5.56
N ILE A 386 18.99 7.60 5.11
CA ILE A 386 17.70 7.49 4.41
C ILE A 386 17.83 8.11 3.02
N ILE A 387 17.52 7.34 1.98
CA ILE A 387 17.50 7.77 0.59
C ILE A 387 16.05 7.79 0.11
N ASN A 388 15.55 8.99 -0.21
CA ASN A 388 14.19 9.17 -0.69
C ASN A 388 14.12 10.45 -1.56
N PRO A 389 13.45 10.44 -2.73
CA PRO A 389 13.29 11.64 -3.57
C PRO A 389 12.52 12.77 -2.87
N ASP A 390 11.77 12.45 -1.81
CA ASP A 390 11.02 13.40 -1.00
C ASP A 390 11.73 13.73 0.31
N ALA A 391 13.01 13.36 0.48
CA ALA A 391 13.73 13.46 1.75
C ALA A 391 13.76 14.88 2.37
N HIS A 392 13.58 15.91 1.55
CA HIS A 392 13.57 17.32 1.97
C HIS A 392 12.18 17.95 2.02
N ASN A 393 11.12 17.22 1.65
CA ASN A 393 9.75 17.70 1.71
C ASN A 393 9.31 17.80 3.18
N GLU A 394 8.56 18.86 3.53
CA GLU A 394 8.15 19.11 4.91
C GLU A 394 7.38 17.94 5.53
N GLN A 395 6.50 17.30 4.75
CA GLN A 395 5.74 16.13 5.20
C GLN A 395 6.66 14.96 5.55
N PHE A 396 7.65 14.65 4.70
CA PHE A 396 8.58 13.56 4.94
C PHE A 396 9.50 13.87 6.13
N LEU A 397 9.99 15.10 6.23
CA LEU A 397 10.79 15.57 7.37
C LEU A 397 10.02 15.44 8.70
N SER A 398 8.71 15.70 8.70
CA SER A 398 7.85 15.49 9.88
C SER A 398 7.79 14.02 10.29
N LEU A 399 7.66 13.09 9.34
CA LEU A 399 7.67 11.65 9.61
C LEU A 399 9.02 11.18 10.17
N VAL A 400 10.12 11.64 9.56
CA VAL A 400 11.49 11.36 10.03
C VAL A 400 11.71 11.89 11.45
N THR A 401 11.29 13.13 11.71
CA THR A 401 11.42 13.77 13.04
C THR A 401 10.67 12.95 14.09
N ARG A 402 9.48 12.45 13.77
CA ARG A 402 8.66 11.61 14.66
C ARG A 402 9.29 10.25 14.97
N ILE A 403 10.02 9.65 14.04
CA ILE A 403 10.65 8.33 14.23
C ILE A 403 12.00 8.46 14.94
N TYR A 404 12.84 9.42 14.53
CA TYR A 404 14.23 9.51 15.00
C TYR A 404 14.46 10.52 16.12
N ALA A 405 13.44 11.30 16.48
CA ALA A 405 13.51 12.38 17.46
C ALA A 405 14.64 13.39 17.16
N VAL A 406 14.87 13.67 15.87
CA VAL A 406 15.83 14.68 15.40
C VAL A 406 15.03 15.87 14.87
N ALA A 407 15.18 17.03 15.50
CA ALA A 407 14.50 18.24 15.05
C ALA A 407 15.10 18.71 13.71
N VAL A 408 14.26 19.29 12.85
CA VAL A 408 14.71 19.82 11.53
C VAL A 408 15.84 20.86 11.70
N SER A 409 15.83 21.64 12.79
CA SER A 409 16.89 22.60 13.12
C SER A 409 18.26 21.98 13.44
N GLN A 410 18.31 20.68 13.73
CA GLN A 410 19.55 19.94 13.98
C GLN A 410 20.16 19.38 12.69
N LEU A 411 19.46 19.51 11.56
CA LEU A 411 19.92 19.02 10.27
C LEU A 411 20.69 20.10 9.52
N THR A 412 21.94 19.82 9.17
CA THR A 412 22.78 20.70 8.35
C THR A 412 22.81 20.21 6.91
N ASP A 413 22.65 21.13 5.96
CA ASP A 413 22.76 20.84 4.53
C ASP A 413 24.21 20.49 4.14
N PHE A 414 24.36 19.51 3.24
CA PHE A 414 25.61 19.15 2.60
C PHE A 414 25.35 18.47 1.24
N GLN A 415 26.41 18.06 0.55
CA GLN A 415 26.32 17.28 -0.68
C GLN A 415 27.10 15.98 -0.57
N ILE A 416 26.58 14.95 -1.23
CA ILE A 416 27.19 13.62 -1.30
C ILE A 416 26.90 12.99 -2.65
N GLN A 417 27.93 12.50 -3.35
CA GLN A 417 27.78 11.82 -4.65
C GLN A 417 26.90 12.63 -5.64
N GLY A 418 27.03 13.97 -5.62
CA GLY A 418 26.23 14.89 -6.45
C GLY A 418 24.77 15.12 -5.98
N CYS A 419 24.33 14.44 -4.92
CA CYS A 419 22.99 14.57 -4.35
C CYS A 419 22.96 15.61 -3.22
N LYS A 420 21.83 16.32 -3.10
CA LYS A 420 21.57 17.19 -1.95
C LYS A 420 21.24 16.32 -0.74
N ALA A 421 21.84 16.63 0.41
CA ALA A 421 21.62 15.86 1.61
C ALA A 421 21.57 16.74 2.86
N LYS A 422 20.99 16.20 3.93
CA LYS A 422 20.94 16.79 5.27
C LYS A 422 21.52 15.81 6.27
N LYS A 423 22.30 16.29 7.24
CA LYS A 423 22.90 15.42 8.27
C LYS A 423 22.76 15.96 9.69
N SER A 424 22.77 15.04 10.64
CA SER A 424 23.01 15.25 12.06
C SER A 424 24.03 14.21 12.56
N GLN A 425 24.28 14.13 13.87
CA GLN A 425 25.22 13.17 14.45
C GLN A 425 24.92 11.70 14.12
N LYS A 426 23.63 11.34 14.01
CA LYS A 426 23.19 9.94 13.85
C LYS A 426 22.30 9.71 12.62
N LEU A 427 21.93 10.75 11.88
CA LEU A 427 20.99 10.65 10.78
C LEU A 427 21.50 11.41 9.56
N ILE A 428 21.49 10.76 8.41
CA ILE A 428 21.76 11.34 7.10
C ILE A 428 20.52 11.12 6.22
N LEU A 429 20.04 12.19 5.59
CA LEU A 429 18.93 12.18 4.63
C LEU A 429 19.49 12.59 3.27
N ILE A 430 19.31 11.75 2.26
CA ILE A 430 19.78 12.01 0.88
C ILE A 430 18.55 12.15 0.00
N ASN A 431 18.40 13.32 -0.61
CA ASN A 431 17.35 13.59 -1.57
C ASN A 431 17.74 13.05 -2.94
N ALA A 432 17.39 11.78 -3.17
CA ALA A 432 17.70 11.06 -4.40
C ALA A 432 16.80 9.82 -4.60
N TYR A 433 16.79 9.30 -5.82
CA TYR A 433 16.21 7.99 -6.13
C TYR A 433 17.12 6.85 -5.64
N ALA A 434 16.56 5.66 -5.51
CA ALA A 434 17.22 4.49 -4.92
C ALA A 434 18.51 4.06 -5.65
N ASP A 435 18.57 4.28 -6.96
CA ASP A 435 19.69 3.91 -7.85
C ASP A 435 20.73 5.03 -8.05
N ALA A 436 20.57 6.18 -7.38
CA ALA A 436 21.45 7.34 -7.56
C ALA A 436 22.74 7.28 -6.73
N CYS A 437 22.81 6.43 -5.70
CA CYS A 437 23.94 6.37 -4.79
C CYS A 437 24.67 5.01 -4.85
N ASN A 438 26.00 5.04 -4.73
CA ASN A 438 26.80 3.85 -4.52
C ASN A 438 26.60 3.33 -3.09
N LEU A 439 25.92 2.18 -2.97
CA LEU A 439 25.56 1.60 -1.68
C LEU A 439 26.79 1.24 -0.84
N ALA A 440 27.87 0.75 -1.45
CA ALA A 440 29.05 0.28 -0.74
C ALA A 440 29.77 1.39 0.06
N GLU A 441 29.64 2.65 -0.37
CA GLU A 441 30.28 3.81 0.25
C GLU A 441 29.42 4.45 1.35
N LEU A 442 28.13 4.12 1.46
CA LEU A 442 27.22 4.76 2.40
C LEU A 442 27.64 4.62 3.88
N PRO A 443 28.11 3.45 4.37
CA PRO A 443 28.49 3.31 5.78
C PRO A 443 29.64 4.23 6.20
N GLU A 444 30.50 4.61 5.25
CA GLU A 444 31.68 5.45 5.50
C GLU A 444 31.33 6.90 5.85
N LEU A 445 30.08 7.33 5.62
CA LEU A 445 29.63 8.71 5.85
C LEU A 445 29.53 9.13 7.32
N PHE A 446 29.58 8.16 8.23
CA PHE A 446 29.61 8.41 9.68
C PHE A 446 31.01 8.23 10.29
N GLN A 447 32.04 8.05 9.46
CA GLN A 447 33.46 8.14 9.83
C GLN A 447 33.90 9.60 9.73
#